data_AF-A0A2N5YSX6-F1
#
_entry.id   AF-A0A2N5YSX6-F1
#
_cell.length_a   1.000
_cell.length_b   1.000
_cell.length_c   1.000
_cell.angle_alpha   90.00
_cell.angle_beta   90.00
_cell.angle_gamma   90.00
#
_symmetry.space_group_name_H-M   'P 1'
#
loop_
_entity.id
_entity.type
_entity.pdbx_description
1 polymer ?
#
loop_
_entity_poly.entity_id
_entity_poly.type
_entity_poly.pdbx_seq_one_letter_code
_entity_poly.pdbx_strand_id
1 'polypeptide(L)'
;MIKKDKIIILISLVLLSVAFTFCTDKYENHALAFQNNTNDSIQVDRHYSGSIKPRTIMVAPDEYGKFYETSSDLWVTPQVEMEKTCDSIIITGLKNDVEFRIMFSPDAIENYCTNPYTSGSTWDLEIIVNEEPKFLGKTLERYNIHIFDINLSCIST
;
A
#
# COMPACT_ATOMS: atom_id res chain seq x y z
N MET A 1 -8.85 -3.63 58.42
CA MET A 1 -8.80 -4.91 57.66
C MET A 1 -9.50 -4.74 56.34
N ILE A 2 -8.76 -4.77 55.23
CA ILE A 2 -9.36 -4.80 53.89
C ILE A 2 -9.93 -6.21 53.71
N LYS A 3 -11.22 -6.32 53.37
CA LYS A 3 -11.86 -7.62 53.12
C LYS A 3 -11.19 -8.32 51.92
N LYS A 4 -11.01 -9.63 52.02
CA LYS A 4 -10.35 -10.48 51.01
C LYS A 4 -10.90 -10.25 49.60
N ASP A 5 -12.21 -10.00 49.48
CA ASP A 5 -12.91 -9.73 48.21
C ASP A 5 -12.45 -8.43 47.55
N LYS A 6 -12.14 -7.38 48.33
CA LYS A 6 -11.64 -6.11 47.80
C LYS A 6 -10.20 -6.23 47.26
N ILE A 7 -9.41 -7.12 47.85
CA ILE A 7 -8.04 -7.41 47.40
C ILE A 7 -8.09 -8.14 46.05
N ILE A 8 -9.00 -9.09 45.88
CA ILE A 8 -9.18 -9.84 44.63
C ILE A 8 -9.59 -8.89 43.49
N ILE A 9 -10.58 -8.04 43.72
CA ILE A 9 -11.04 -7.05 42.72
C ILE A 9 -9.90 -6.12 42.30
N LEU A 10 -9.12 -5.62 43.27
CA LEU A 10 -7.98 -4.73 42.99
C LEU A 10 -6.92 -5.43 42.15
N ILE A 11 -6.56 -6.67 42.47
CA ILE A 11 -5.58 -7.45 41.71
C ILE A 11 -6.09 -7.72 40.29
N SER A 12 -7.38 -8.07 40.12
CA SER A 12 -7.98 -8.27 38.80
C SER A 12 -7.96 -7.00 37.94
N LEU A 13 -8.24 -5.84 38.53
CA LEU A 13 -8.15 -4.54 37.85
C LEU A 13 -6.72 -4.21 37.43
N VAL A 14 -5.74 -4.46 38.30
CA VAL A 14 -4.32 -4.25 37.99
C VAL A 14 -3.87 -5.20 36.87
N LEU A 15 -4.23 -6.49 36.94
CA LEU A 15 -3.91 -7.46 35.89
C LEU A 15 -4.56 -7.10 34.55
N LEU A 16 -5.82 -6.64 34.55
CA LEU A 16 -6.48 -6.17 33.33
C LEU A 16 -5.72 -4.97 32.75
N SER A 17 -5.36 -3.98 33.58
CA SER A 17 -4.63 -2.81 33.12
C SER A 17 -3.24 -3.14 32.57
N VAL A 18 -2.54 -4.12 33.16
CA VAL A 18 -1.26 -4.62 32.66
C VAL A 18 -1.43 -5.34 31.31
N ALA A 19 -2.47 -6.17 31.16
CA ALA A 19 -2.75 -6.87 29.91
C ALA A 19 -3.03 -5.90 28.75
N PHE A 20 -3.75 -4.79 28.98
CA PHE A 20 -3.97 -3.77 27.96
C PHE A 20 -2.71 -2.97 27.61
N THR A 21 -1.72 -2.85 28.51
CA THR A 21 -0.46 -2.15 28.22
C THR A 21 0.58 -2.96 27.44
N PHE A 22 0.46 -4.30 27.38
CA PHE A 22 1.43 -5.17 26.71
C PHE A 22 1.00 -5.69 25.32
N CYS A 23 -0.20 -5.38 24.83
CA CYS A 23 -0.52 -5.49 23.40
C CYS A 23 0.08 -4.30 22.64
N THR A 24 1.40 -4.29 22.47
CA THR A 24 2.05 -3.41 21.51
C THR A 24 2.02 -4.08 20.15
N ASP A 25 0.86 -4.08 19.49
CA ASP A 25 0.76 -4.49 18.10
C ASP A 25 1.60 -3.48 17.30
N LYS A 26 2.72 -3.96 16.75
CA LYS A 26 3.51 -3.21 15.78
C LYS A 26 2.74 -3.28 14.46
N TYR A 27 1.74 -2.42 14.31
CA TYR A 27 1.09 -2.24 13.02
C TYR A 27 2.13 -1.70 12.04
N GLU A 28 2.53 -2.54 11.09
CA GLU A 28 3.31 -2.10 9.93
C GLU A 28 2.31 -1.79 8.82
N ASN A 29 2.21 -0.51 8.47
CA ASN A 29 1.36 -0.11 7.36
C ASN A 29 2.10 -0.37 6.07
N HIS A 30 1.44 -0.98 5.10
CA HIS A 30 2.01 -1.24 3.79
C HIS A 30 1.14 -0.62 2.70
N ALA A 31 1.79 -0.09 1.66
CA ALA A 31 1.12 0.49 0.51
C ALA A 31 1.72 0.01 -0.80
N LEU A 32 0.90 -0.03 -1.84
CA LEU A 32 1.36 -0.16 -3.23
C LEU A 32 1.11 1.17 -3.95
N ALA A 33 2.12 1.62 -4.69
CA ALA A 33 2.07 2.86 -5.44
C ALA A 33 2.67 2.70 -6.85
N PHE A 34 2.20 3.51 -7.79
CA PHE A 34 2.85 3.72 -9.08
C PHE A 34 3.51 5.09 -9.08
N GLN A 35 4.81 5.12 -9.37
CA GLN A 35 5.55 6.36 -9.56
C GLN A 35 5.54 6.75 -11.03
N ASN A 36 5.22 8.01 -11.31
CA ASN A 36 5.17 8.54 -12.66
C ASN A 36 6.50 9.23 -13.00
N ASN A 37 7.39 8.51 -13.67
CA ASN A 37 8.64 9.07 -14.20
C ASN A 37 8.47 9.50 -15.67
N THR A 38 7.28 9.97 -16.05
CA THR A 38 6.99 10.61 -17.34
C THR A 38 6.82 12.12 -17.15
N ASN A 39 6.84 12.87 -18.26
CA ASN A 39 6.77 14.34 -18.20
C ASN A 39 5.35 14.89 -18.00
N ASP A 40 4.33 14.04 -18.15
CA ASP A 40 2.92 14.39 -18.09
C ASP A 40 2.19 13.57 -17.03
N SER A 41 1.04 14.04 -16.56
CA SER A 41 0.23 13.25 -15.63
C SER A 41 -0.25 11.97 -16.28
N ILE A 42 -0.21 10.87 -15.53
CA ILE A 42 -0.77 9.58 -15.95
C ILE A 42 -2.06 9.31 -15.20
N GLN A 43 -2.99 8.63 -15.86
CA GLN A 43 -4.20 8.09 -15.26
C GLN A 43 -3.99 6.59 -15.01
N VAL A 44 -4.21 6.15 -13.78
CA VAL A 44 -4.13 4.74 -13.38
C VAL A 44 -5.53 4.24 -13.06
N ASP A 45 -6.05 3.33 -13.88
CA ASP A 45 -7.36 2.71 -13.76
C ASP A 45 -7.24 1.29 -13.26
N ARG A 46 -7.83 1.01 -12.09
CA ARG A 46 -7.85 -0.33 -11.50
C ARG A 46 -9.18 -1.02 -11.73
N HIS A 47 -9.13 -2.22 -12.31
CA HIS A 47 -10.29 -3.00 -12.65
C HIS A 47 -10.50 -4.16 -11.68
N TYR A 48 -11.78 -4.46 -11.44
CA TYR A 48 -12.24 -5.52 -10.55
C TYR A 48 -13.36 -6.28 -11.26
N SER A 49 -13.34 -7.61 -11.17
CA SER A 49 -14.31 -8.55 -11.73
C SER A 49 -15.72 -8.31 -11.20
N GLY A 50 -15.82 -7.80 -9.96
CA GLY A 50 -17.09 -7.42 -9.33
C GLY A 50 -17.57 -5.98 -9.60
N SER A 51 -16.84 -5.16 -10.37
CA SER A 51 -17.18 -3.75 -10.60
C SER A 51 -17.18 -3.39 -12.09
N ILE A 52 -18.23 -2.70 -12.53
CA ILE A 52 -18.33 -2.19 -13.91
C ILE A 52 -17.44 -0.96 -14.11
N LYS A 53 -17.18 -0.17 -13.06
CA LYS A 53 -16.36 1.04 -13.14
C LYS A 53 -14.99 0.80 -12.49
N PRO A 54 -13.88 1.19 -13.15
CA PRO A 54 -12.58 1.15 -12.53
C PRO A 54 -12.46 2.19 -11.42
N ARG A 55 -11.50 1.99 -10.51
CA ARG A 55 -11.05 3.00 -9.57
C ARG A 55 -9.87 3.74 -10.18
N THR A 56 -10.07 5.01 -10.46
CA THR A 56 -9.10 5.86 -11.14
C THR A 56 -8.33 6.75 -10.17
N ILE A 57 -7.02 6.88 -10.36
CA ILE A 57 -6.20 7.92 -9.73
C ILE A 57 -5.39 8.64 -10.80
N MET A 58 -5.18 9.95 -10.61
CA MET A 58 -4.24 10.73 -11.42
C MET A 58 -2.93 10.84 -10.66
N VAL A 59 -1.81 10.63 -11.35
CA VAL A 59 -0.46 10.75 -10.77
C VAL A 59 0.29 11.82 -11.54
N ALA A 60 0.68 12.90 -10.86
CA ALA A 60 1.44 13.98 -11.48
C ALA A 60 2.86 13.50 -11.85
N PRO A 61 3.57 14.21 -12.74
CA PRO A 61 4.98 13.95 -13.02
C PRO A 61 5.82 13.96 -11.73
N ASP A 62 6.78 13.03 -11.63
CA ASP A 62 7.72 12.87 -10.51
C ASP A 62 7.06 12.60 -9.14
N GLU A 63 5.77 12.24 -9.13
CA GLU A 63 5.04 11.82 -7.94
C GLU A 63 4.65 10.33 -8.03
N TYR A 64 4.33 9.75 -6.87
CA TYR A 64 3.70 8.43 -6.82
C TYR A 64 2.26 8.50 -6.31
N GLY A 65 1.39 7.77 -7.00
CA GLY A 65 0.01 7.57 -6.61
C GLY A 65 -0.14 6.26 -5.86
N LYS A 66 -0.42 6.33 -4.56
CA LYS A 66 -0.81 5.14 -3.80
C LYS A 66 -2.18 4.69 -4.24
N PHE A 67 -2.31 3.40 -4.56
CA PHE A 67 -3.59 2.83 -4.95
C PHE A 67 -4.11 1.84 -3.92
N TYR A 68 -3.23 1.19 -3.15
CA TYR A 68 -3.61 0.25 -2.10
C TYR A 68 -2.86 0.55 -0.82
N GLU A 69 -3.55 0.45 0.31
CA GLU A 69 -2.98 0.58 1.65
C GLU A 69 -3.62 -0.47 2.56
N THR A 70 -2.83 -1.06 3.44
CA THR A 70 -3.28 -2.05 4.43
C THR A 70 -2.50 -1.90 5.73
N SER A 71 -3.19 -2.12 6.84
CA SER A 71 -2.61 -2.17 8.19
C SER A 71 -2.60 -3.60 8.73
N SER A 72 -2.35 -4.57 7.84
CA SER A 72 -2.37 -6.01 8.14
C SER A 72 -1.02 -6.49 8.63
N ASP A 73 -1.01 -7.32 9.68
CA ASP A 73 0.19 -8.00 10.18
C ASP A 73 0.80 -8.99 9.16
N LEU A 74 0.02 -9.41 8.16
CA LEU A 74 0.45 -10.38 7.15
C LEU A 74 0.62 -9.72 5.78
N TRP A 75 1.79 -9.13 5.55
CA TRP A 75 2.26 -8.70 4.23
C TRP A 75 3.17 -9.79 3.64
N VAL A 76 2.93 -10.18 2.37
CA VAL A 76 3.76 -11.20 1.71
C VAL A 76 4.82 -10.54 0.83
N THR A 77 4.44 -10.11 -0.38
CA THR A 77 5.28 -9.36 -1.31
C THR A 77 4.40 -8.46 -2.17
N PRO A 78 4.92 -7.37 -2.77
CA PRO A 78 4.14 -6.49 -3.61
C PRO A 78 3.34 -7.21 -4.71
N GLN A 79 3.94 -8.22 -5.34
CA GLN A 79 3.32 -9.01 -6.41
C GLN A 79 2.11 -9.82 -5.92
N VAL A 80 2.27 -10.50 -4.79
CA VAL A 80 1.19 -11.30 -4.18
C VAL A 80 0.06 -10.38 -3.71
N GLU A 81 0.39 -9.21 -3.17
CA GLU A 81 -0.62 -8.23 -2.76
C GLU A 81 -1.31 -7.58 -3.97
N MET A 82 -0.61 -7.36 -5.08
CA MET A 82 -1.19 -6.90 -6.36
C MET A 82 -2.28 -7.84 -6.86
N GLU A 83 -2.01 -9.16 -6.89
CA GLU A 83 -2.99 -10.18 -7.31
C GLU A 83 -4.26 -10.17 -6.45
N LYS A 84 -4.13 -9.89 -5.15
CA LYS A 84 -5.29 -9.77 -4.24
C LYS A 84 -6.06 -8.47 -4.44
N THR A 85 -5.39 -7.44 -4.94
CA THR A 85 -5.90 -6.06 -4.90
C THR A 85 -6.70 -5.70 -6.15
N CYS A 86 -6.35 -6.21 -7.33
CA CYS A 86 -7.08 -5.92 -8.58
C CYS A 86 -6.76 -6.93 -9.68
N ASP A 87 -7.74 -7.18 -10.56
CA ASP A 87 -7.60 -8.14 -11.67
C ASP A 87 -6.76 -7.59 -12.82
N SER A 88 -6.81 -6.28 -13.04
CA SER A 88 -5.96 -5.60 -14.02
C SER A 88 -5.84 -4.11 -13.73
N ILE A 89 -4.80 -3.52 -14.30
CA ILE A 89 -4.49 -2.10 -14.23
C ILE A 89 -4.26 -1.58 -15.64
N ILE A 90 -4.88 -0.46 -15.97
CA ILE A 90 -4.64 0.26 -17.21
C ILE A 90 -4.01 1.60 -16.84
N ILE A 91 -2.89 1.94 -17.48
CA ILE A 91 -2.26 3.25 -17.32
C ILE A 91 -2.30 3.97 -18.66
N THR A 92 -2.85 5.19 -18.66
CA THR A 92 -2.92 6.04 -19.85
C THR A 92 -2.25 7.39 -19.58
N GLY A 93 -1.72 7.99 -20.63
CA GLY A 93 -1.02 9.27 -20.55
C GLY A 93 -0.46 9.68 -21.90
N LEU A 94 0.43 10.67 -21.89
CA LEU A 94 1.10 11.18 -23.09
C LEU A 94 2.59 10.85 -23.06
N LYS A 95 3.12 10.45 -24.21
CA LYS A 95 4.55 10.28 -24.48
C LYS A 95 4.89 11.11 -25.70
N ASN A 96 5.55 12.25 -25.49
CA ASN A 96 5.86 13.21 -26.55
C ASN A 96 4.61 13.60 -27.36
N ASP A 97 3.55 14.03 -26.67
CA ASP A 97 2.24 14.40 -27.26
C ASP A 97 1.46 13.27 -27.94
N VAL A 98 1.90 12.01 -27.83
CA VAL A 98 1.19 10.84 -28.34
C VAL A 98 0.60 10.06 -27.18
N GLU A 99 -0.70 9.75 -27.25
CA GLU A 99 -1.38 8.92 -26.26
C GLU A 99 -0.75 7.53 -26.19
N PHE A 100 -0.47 7.06 -24.97
CA PHE A 100 -0.08 5.68 -24.72
C PHE A 100 -1.11 5.01 -23.81
N ARG A 101 -1.18 3.69 -23.91
CA ARG A 101 -1.98 2.84 -23.03
C ARG A 101 -1.19 1.59 -22.66
N ILE A 102 -0.84 1.46 -21.39
CA ILE A 102 -0.24 0.27 -20.78
C ILE A 102 -1.35 -0.56 -20.17
N MET A 103 -1.25 -1.89 -20.28
CA MET A 103 -2.13 -2.81 -19.58
C MET A 103 -1.31 -3.82 -18.79
N PHE A 104 -1.65 -4.00 -17.52
CA PHE A 104 -1.12 -5.03 -16.65
C PHE A 104 -2.25 -5.95 -16.22
N SER A 105 -2.04 -7.26 -16.35
CA SER A 105 -2.82 -8.30 -15.70
C SER A 105 -1.86 -9.36 -15.14
N PRO A 106 -2.32 -10.26 -14.25
CA PRO A 106 -1.47 -11.33 -13.72
C PRO A 106 -0.75 -12.13 -14.82
N ASP A 107 -1.46 -12.40 -15.93
CA ASP A 107 -0.98 -13.26 -17.00
C ASP A 107 -0.34 -12.51 -18.17
N ALA A 108 -0.53 -11.18 -18.27
CA ALA A 108 -0.13 -10.43 -19.46
C ALA A 108 0.31 -9.00 -19.16
N ILE A 109 1.13 -8.48 -20.08
CA ILE A 109 1.55 -7.09 -20.14
C ILE A 109 1.45 -6.61 -21.58
N GLU A 110 0.85 -5.44 -21.77
CA GLU A 110 0.81 -4.74 -23.04
C GLU A 110 1.47 -3.38 -22.90
N ASN A 111 2.26 -3.02 -23.91
CA ASN A 111 2.87 -1.71 -24.07
C ASN A 111 3.85 -1.26 -22.98
N TYR A 112 4.43 -2.20 -22.24
CA TYR A 112 5.41 -1.92 -21.20
C TYR A 112 6.42 -3.05 -21.01
N CYS A 113 7.57 -2.74 -20.40
CA CYS A 113 8.73 -3.64 -20.36
C CYS A 113 8.62 -4.78 -19.31
N THR A 114 7.97 -4.52 -18.17
CA THR A 114 7.95 -5.45 -17.03
C THR A 114 6.60 -5.46 -16.36
N ASN A 115 6.13 -6.64 -15.95
CA ASN A 115 4.81 -6.80 -15.36
C ASN A 115 4.87 -6.73 -13.81
N PRO A 116 4.16 -5.79 -13.16
CA PRO A 116 4.16 -5.64 -11.69
C PRO A 116 3.62 -6.87 -10.94
N TYR A 117 2.89 -7.76 -11.61
CA TYR A 117 2.39 -9.02 -11.04
C TYR A 117 3.45 -10.14 -10.99
N THR A 118 4.57 -10.00 -11.71
CA THR A 118 5.57 -11.07 -11.81
C THR A 118 6.64 -10.97 -10.74
N SER A 119 7.14 -12.09 -10.23
CA SER A 119 8.20 -12.12 -9.20
C SER A 119 9.53 -11.47 -9.62
N GLY A 120 9.76 -11.28 -10.92
CA GLY A 120 10.90 -10.54 -11.46
C GLY A 120 10.73 -9.02 -11.48
N SER A 121 9.56 -8.50 -11.11
CA SER A 121 9.33 -7.06 -10.99
C SER A 121 10.14 -6.46 -9.85
N THR A 122 10.77 -5.33 -10.14
CA THR A 122 11.45 -4.54 -9.12
C THR A 122 10.46 -3.53 -8.54
N TRP A 123 10.41 -3.48 -7.21
CA TRP A 123 9.62 -2.52 -6.45
C TRP A 123 10.57 -1.80 -5.51
N ASP A 124 10.59 -0.47 -5.57
CA ASP A 124 11.34 0.35 -4.63
C ASP A 124 10.58 0.45 -3.31
N LEU A 125 11.32 0.57 -2.20
CA LEU A 125 10.73 0.67 -0.87
C LEU A 125 11.06 2.02 -0.26
N GLU A 126 10.04 2.84 -0.05
CA GLU A 126 10.12 4.04 0.76
C GLU A 126 9.52 3.78 2.15
N ILE A 127 10.25 4.17 3.20
CA ILE A 127 9.79 3.99 4.60
C ILE A 127 9.57 5.37 5.21
N ILE A 128 8.32 5.69 5.51
CA ILE A 128 7.93 6.90 6.23
C ILE A 128 7.66 6.55 7.69
N VAL A 129 8.22 7.32 8.63
CA VAL A 129 8.01 7.13 10.06
C VAL A 129 7.34 8.36 10.65
N ASN A 130 6.11 8.20 11.14
CA ASN A 130 5.34 9.27 11.76
C ASN A 130 5.23 9.02 13.27
N GLU A 131 5.29 10.10 14.04
CA GLU A 131 5.07 10.04 15.49
C GLU A 131 3.61 10.37 15.79
N GLU A 132 2.85 9.38 16.25
CA GLU A 132 1.45 9.55 16.60
C GLU A 132 1.22 9.62 18.12
N PRO A 133 0.37 10.54 18.59
CA PRO A 133 -0.05 10.56 19.98
C PRO A 133 -1.01 9.38 20.26
N LYS A 134 -0.71 8.59 21.30
CA LYS A 134 -1.63 7.56 21.82
C LYS A 134 -2.10 7.94 23.23
N PHE A 135 -3.06 7.17 23.77
CA PHE A 135 -3.64 7.41 25.09
C PHE A 135 -2.60 7.49 26.23
N LEU A 136 -1.46 6.80 26.08
CA LEU A 136 -0.29 6.93 26.95
C LEU A 136 0.99 7.08 26.11
N GLY A 137 1.51 8.31 26.02
CA GLY A 137 2.77 8.60 25.35
C GLY A 137 2.65 8.76 23.85
N LYS A 138 3.70 8.37 23.13
CA LYS A 138 3.80 8.49 21.68
C LYS A 138 4.24 7.16 21.09
N THR A 139 3.73 6.84 19.90
CA THR A 139 4.11 5.65 19.15
C THR A 139 4.66 6.06 17.79
N LEU A 140 5.70 5.38 17.33
CA LEU A 140 6.19 5.54 15.97
C LEU A 140 5.42 4.59 15.06
N GLU A 141 4.66 5.14 14.12
CA GLU A 141 4.02 4.38 13.05
C GLU A 141 4.91 4.35 11.82
N ARG A 142 5.12 3.16 11.25
CA ARG A 142 5.93 2.96 10.06
C ARG A 142 5.02 2.66 8.87
N TYR A 143 5.23 3.38 7.77
CA TYR A 143 4.56 3.17 6.49
C TYR A 143 5.59 2.72 5.47
N ASN A 144 5.48 1.46 5.05
CA ASN A 144 6.27 0.81 4.03
C ASN A 144 5.56 0.97 2.68
N ILE A 145 6.01 1.90 1.84
CA ILE A 145 5.42 2.18 0.54
C ILE A 145 6.25 1.46 -0.52
N HIS A 146 5.63 0.47 -1.17
CA HIS A 146 6.24 -0.27 -2.27
C HIS A 146 5.84 0.40 -3.59
N ILE A 147 6.83 0.85 -4.34
CA ILE A 147 6.69 1.73 -5.49
C ILE A 147 7.11 0.99 -6.75
N PHE A 148 6.24 0.99 -7.76
CA PHE A 148 6.56 0.50 -9.10
C PHE A 148 6.68 1.67 -10.07
N ASP A 149 7.83 1.79 -10.71
CA ASP A 149 8.10 2.91 -11.62
C ASP A 149 7.42 2.75 -12.98
N ILE A 150 6.80 3.82 -13.44
CA ILE A 150 6.33 4.01 -14.82
C ILE A 150 7.31 4.93 -15.54
N ASN A 151 8.24 4.30 -16.27
CA ASN A 151 9.34 4.95 -16.95
C ASN A 151 9.04 5.16 -18.45
N LEU A 152 9.28 6.36 -18.95
CA LEU A 152 9.07 6.71 -20.36
C LEU A 152 9.80 5.79 -21.35
N SER A 153 10.99 5.31 -20.96
CA SER A 153 11.83 4.39 -21.75
C SER A 153 11.24 3.00 -21.93
N CYS A 154 10.34 2.57 -21.04
CA CYS A 154 9.72 1.26 -21.05
C CYS A 154 8.39 1.20 -21.82
N ILE A 155 7.81 2.36 -22.15
CA ILE A 155 6.51 2.45 -22.82
C ILE A 155 6.70 2.21 -24.33
N SER A 156 6.06 1.19 -24.88
CA SER A 156 5.93 1.05 -26.34
C SER A 156 4.61 1.65 -26.81
N THR A 157 4.68 2.46 -27.86
CA THR A 157 3.55 3.07 -28.56
C THR A 157 3.03 2.18 -29.67
#